data_AF-A0A949XBJ2-F1
#
_entry.id   AF-A0A949XBJ2-F1
#
_cell.length_a   1.000
_cell.length_b   1.000
_cell.length_c   1.000
_cell.angle_alpha   90.00
_cell.angle_beta   90.00
_cell.angle_gamma   90.00
#
_symmetry.space_group_name_H-M   'P 1'
#
loop_
_entity.id
_entity.type
_entity.pdbx_description
1 polymer ?
#
loop_
_entity_poly.entity_id
_entity_poly.type
_entity_poly.pdbx_seq_one_letter_code
_entity_poly.pdbx_strand_id
1 'polypeptide(L)'
;MSIVLSPQGLSEVVPLKPQSTAPTSKSGFGEILVQANQILARADSTAAEFAQGKVGLTEAVLASERADTTFQVLMAIRNRALAAYQEVMNMQV
;
A
#
# COMPACT_ATOMS: atom_id res chain seq x y z
N MET A 1 -48.26 -21.76 46.22
CA MET A 1 -47.99 -20.42 45.62
C MET A 1 -46.54 -20.40 45.22
N SER A 2 -46.30 -20.50 43.91
CA SER A 2 -44.99 -20.77 43.31
C SER A 2 -44.11 -19.52 43.31
N ILE A 3 -42.91 -19.62 43.86
CA ILE A 3 -41.82 -18.69 43.54
C ILE A 3 -40.71 -19.55 42.96
N VAL A 4 -40.71 -19.63 41.62
CA VAL A 4 -39.56 -20.07 40.84
C VAL A 4 -38.73 -18.83 40.58
N LEU A 5 -37.58 -18.73 41.23
CA LEU A 5 -36.56 -17.74 40.88
C LEU A 5 -35.80 -18.28 39.66
N SER A 6 -36.15 -17.79 38.48
CA SER A 6 -35.38 -18.06 37.27
C SER A 6 -34.17 -17.11 37.23
N PRO A 7 -32.93 -17.60 37.10
CA PRO A 7 -31.81 -16.76 36.67
C PRO A 7 -31.88 -16.63 35.14
N GLN A 8 -32.79 -15.79 34.64
CA GLN A 8 -32.75 -15.37 33.23
C GLN A 8 -31.94 -14.08 33.13
N GLY A 9 -30.84 -14.15 32.38
CA GLY A 9 -29.97 -13.01 32.11
C GLY A 9 -28.68 -13.35 31.37
N LEU A 10 -28.35 -14.64 31.17
CA LEU A 10 -27.30 -15.05 30.23
C LEU A 10 -27.84 -15.15 28.80
N SER A 11 -28.12 -14.02 28.16
CA SER A 11 -28.15 -13.89 26.70
C SER A 11 -28.43 -12.46 26.29
N GLU A 12 -27.38 -11.71 26.01
CA GLU A 12 -27.31 -11.02 24.72
C GLU A 12 -25.83 -10.83 24.37
N VAL A 13 -25.21 -11.91 23.87
CA VAL A 13 -24.04 -11.76 23.00
C VAL A 13 -24.54 -10.98 21.79
N VAL A 14 -24.41 -9.66 21.86
CA VAL A 14 -24.63 -8.74 20.76
C VAL A 14 -23.90 -9.33 19.54
N PRO A 15 -24.62 -9.71 18.47
CA PRO A 15 -23.94 -10.12 17.26
C PRO A 15 -23.20 -8.89 16.75
N LEU A 16 -21.87 -8.96 16.78
CA LEU A 16 -21.00 -8.00 16.11
C LEU A 16 -21.41 -7.99 14.64
N LYS A 17 -22.25 -7.02 14.29
CA LYS A 17 -22.58 -6.66 12.92
C LYS A 17 -21.24 -6.51 12.20
N PRO A 18 -20.97 -7.24 11.10
CA PRO A 18 -19.70 -7.11 10.39
C PRO A 18 -19.57 -5.65 10.00
N GLN A 19 -18.65 -4.97 10.69
CA GLN A 19 -18.41 -3.56 10.54
C GLN A 19 -17.99 -3.35 9.09
N SER A 20 -18.81 -2.55 8.41
CA SER A 20 -18.64 -2.04 7.06
C SER A 20 -17.20 -2.12 6.59
N THR A 21 -16.99 -2.84 5.49
CA THR A 21 -15.82 -2.72 4.64
C THR A 21 -15.52 -1.23 4.45
N ALA A 22 -14.54 -0.73 5.20
CA ALA A 22 -14.00 0.58 4.96
C ALA A 22 -13.50 0.59 3.52
N PRO A 23 -13.75 1.66 2.74
CA PRO A 23 -13.23 1.74 1.39
C PRO A 23 -11.71 1.65 1.50
N THR A 24 -11.17 0.54 1.04
CA THR A 24 -9.73 0.32 0.88
C THR A 24 -9.19 1.56 0.19
N SER A 25 -8.26 2.23 0.85
CA SER A 25 -7.72 3.54 0.48
C SER A 25 -7.63 3.70 -1.04
N LYS A 26 -8.32 4.73 -1.56
CA LYS A 26 -8.36 5.06 -2.99
C LYS A 26 -6.98 5.36 -3.59
N SER A 27 -5.92 5.51 -2.79
CA SER A 27 -4.54 5.42 -3.28
C SER A 27 -4.19 3.96 -3.57
N GLY A 28 -4.69 3.49 -4.72
CA GLY A 28 -4.41 2.15 -5.21
C GLY A 28 -2.95 2.01 -5.65
N PHE A 29 -2.50 0.76 -5.78
CA PHE A 29 -1.18 0.39 -6.31
C PHE A 29 -0.81 1.16 -7.59
N GLY A 30 -1.77 1.36 -8.49
CA GLY A 30 -1.56 2.11 -9.74
C GLY A 30 -1.08 3.55 -9.51
N GLU A 31 -1.55 4.21 -8.46
CA GLU A 31 -1.18 5.60 -8.15
C GLU A 31 0.24 5.70 -7.60
N ILE A 32 0.67 4.68 -6.85
CA ILE A 32 2.05 4.53 -6.39
C ILE A 32 2.99 4.27 -7.57
N LEU A 33 2.56 3.44 -8.54
CA LEU A 33 3.33 3.20 -9.77
C LEU A 33 3.49 4.49 -10.60
N VAL A 34 2.43 5.27 -10.76
CA VAL A 34 2.48 6.54 -11.49
C VAL A 34 3.44 7.52 -10.81
N GLN A 35 3.36 7.66 -9.48
CA GLN A 35 4.29 8.51 -8.73
C GLN A 35 5.74 8.02 -8.86
N ALA A 36 5.98 6.72 -8.77
CA ALA A 36 7.31 6.17 -8.90
C ALA A 36 7.90 6.41 -10.29
N ASN A 37 7.09 6.25 -11.35
CA ASN A 37 7.49 6.58 -12.71
C ASN A 37 7.90 8.05 -12.86
N GLN A 38 7.15 8.97 -12.26
CA GLN A 38 7.50 10.40 -12.26
C GLN A 38 8.83 10.67 -11.54
N ILE A 39 9.09 10.01 -10.41
CA ILE A 39 10.35 10.15 -9.67
C ILE A 39 11.54 9.66 -10.51
N LEU A 40 11.40 8.49 -11.14
CA LEU A 40 12.41 7.93 -12.05
C LEU A 40 12.69 8.87 -13.23
N ALA A 41 11.64 9.34 -13.93
CA ALA A 41 11.78 10.26 -15.05
C ALA A 41 12.43 11.59 -14.65
N ARG A 42 12.14 12.09 -13.45
CA ARG A 42 12.76 13.31 -12.92
C ARG A 42 14.24 13.10 -12.60
N ALA A 43 14.63 11.92 -12.10
CA ALA A 43 16.02 11.57 -11.88
C ALA A 43 16.80 11.53 -13.19
N ASP A 44 16.24 10.90 -14.23
CA ASP A 44 16.84 10.87 -15.57
C ASP A 44 17.01 12.26 -16.16
N SER A 45 15.98 13.12 -16.04
CA SER A 45 16.07 14.52 -16.51
C SER A 45 17.15 15.30 -15.77
N THR A 46 17.19 15.20 -14.43
CA THR A 46 18.18 15.89 -13.60
C THR A 46 19.59 15.40 -13.91
N ALA A 47 19.78 14.10 -14.15
CA ALA A 47 21.05 13.54 -14.57
C ALA A 47 21.51 14.07 -15.93
N ALA A 48 20.60 14.18 -16.90
CA ALA A 48 20.88 14.76 -18.21
C ALA A 48 21.21 16.26 -18.14
N GLU A 49 20.53 17.01 -17.28
CA GLU A 49 20.80 18.43 -17.06
C GLU A 49 22.12 18.66 -16.31
N PHE A 50 22.49 17.77 -15.39
CA PHE A 50 23.79 17.78 -14.71
C PHE A 50 24.93 17.54 -15.72
N ALA A 51 24.77 16.57 -16.63
CA ALA A 51 25.73 16.34 -17.71
C ALA A 51 25.89 17.56 -18.65
N GLN A 52 24.85 18.39 -18.76
CA GLN A 52 24.87 19.67 -19.51
C GLN A 52 25.38 20.86 -18.68
N GLY A 53 25.74 20.65 -17.40
CA GLY A 53 26.19 21.70 -16.50
C GLY A 53 25.09 22.67 -16.03
N LYS A 54 23.81 22.32 -16.22
CA LYS A 54 22.65 23.16 -15.86
C LYS A 54 22.19 23.00 -14.42
N VAL A 55 22.56 21.89 -13.77
CA VAL A 55 22.23 21.59 -12.35
C VAL A 55 23.48 21.21 -11.59
N GLY A 56 23.49 21.49 -10.29
CA GLY A 56 24.60 21.13 -9.40
C GLY A 56 24.64 19.63 -9.10
N LEU A 57 25.83 19.11 -8.77
CA LEU A 57 26.07 17.71 -8.39
C LEU A 57 25.11 17.22 -7.30
N THR A 58 24.82 18.08 -6.31
CA THR A 58 23.92 17.76 -5.19
C THR A 58 22.51 17.40 -5.66
N GLU A 59 21.99 18.11 -6.66
CA GLU A 59 20.64 17.89 -7.19
C GLU A 59 20.57 16.54 -7.93
N ALA A 60 21.60 16.22 -8.72
CA ALA A 60 21.69 14.97 -9.47
C ALA A 60 21.83 13.75 -8.54
N VAL A 61 22.69 13.84 -7.53
CA VAL A 61 22.86 12.79 -6.52
C VAL A 61 21.56 12.58 -5.74
N LEU A 62 20.90 13.66 -5.32
CA LEU A 62 19.65 13.58 -4.57
C LEU A 62 18.51 12.99 -5.41
N ALA A 63 18.41 13.36 -6.69
CA ALA A 63 17.43 12.79 -7.59
C ALA A 63 17.66 11.29 -7.81
N SER A 64 18.93 10.87 -7.92
CA SER A 64 19.32 9.47 -8.06
C SER A 64 18.98 8.65 -6.80
N GLU A 65 19.27 9.18 -5.61
CA GLU A 65 18.95 8.52 -4.32
C GLU A 65 17.44 8.31 -4.13
N ARG A 66 16.64 9.31 -4.53
CA ARG A 66 15.17 9.20 -4.52
C ARG A 66 14.67 8.12 -5.47
N ALA A 67 15.26 8.03 -6.67
CA ALA A 67 14.91 6.99 -7.64
C ALA A 67 15.23 5.59 -7.10
N ASP A 68 16.40 5.40 -6.49
CA ASP A 68 16.79 4.10 -5.93
C ASP A 68 15.87 3.67 -4.78
N THR A 69 15.64 4.55 -3.80
CA THR A 69 14.72 4.26 -2.68
C THR A 69 13.31 3.93 -3.19
N THR A 70 12.80 4.68 -4.15
CA THR A 70 11.48 4.45 -4.75
C THR A 70 11.42 3.11 -5.47
N PHE A 71 12.49 2.76 -6.20
CA PHE A 71 12.59 1.48 -6.90
C PHE A 71 12.60 0.29 -5.92
N GLN A 72 13.33 0.39 -4.81
CA GLN A 72 13.33 -0.64 -3.77
C GLN A 72 11.92 -0.86 -3.20
N VAL A 73 11.19 0.22 -2.91
CA VAL A 73 9.79 0.14 -2.46
C VAL A 73 8.90 -0.53 -3.50
N LEU A 74 9.06 -0.19 -4.79
CA LEU A 74 8.31 -0.83 -5.86
C LEU A 74 8.56 -2.34 -5.95
N MET A 75 9.80 -2.81 -5.76
CA MET A 75 10.11 -4.24 -5.76
C MET A 75 9.41 -4.98 -4.61
N ALA A 76 9.37 -4.38 -3.41
CA ALA A 76 8.62 -4.94 -2.29
C ALA A 76 7.13 -5.05 -2.59
N ILE A 77 6.56 -4.03 -3.25
CA ILE A 77 5.16 -4.04 -3.66
C ILE A 77 4.91 -5.07 -4.76
N ARG A 78 5.81 -5.22 -5.73
CA ARG A 78 5.73 -6.27 -6.78
C ARG A 78 5.62 -7.65 -6.15
N ASN A 79 6.46 -7.96 -5.17
CA ASN A 79 6.43 -9.25 -4.48
C ASN A 79 5.08 -9.47 -3.79
N ARG A 80 4.52 -8.42 -3.17
CA ARG A 80 3.22 -8.48 -2.49
C ARG A 80 2.04 -8.60 -3.46
N ALA A 81 2.12 -7.98 -4.63
CA ALA A 81 1.14 -8.11 -5.70
C ALA A 81 1.12 -9.54 -6.28
N LEU A 82 2.30 -10.15 -6.48
CA LEU A 82 2.42 -11.55 -6.91
C LEU A 82 1.85 -12.51 -5.85
N ALA A 83 2.17 -12.31 -4.58
CA ALA A 83 1.63 -13.11 -3.48
C ALA A 83 0.10 -12.99 -3.39
N ALA A 84 -0.45 -11.78 -3.52
CA ALA A 84 -1.90 -11.56 -3.52
C ALA A 84 -2.59 -12.27 -4.70
N TYR A 85 -1.96 -12.27 -5.89
CA TYR A 85 -2.48 -13.03 -7.03
C TYR A 85 -2.47 -14.55 -6.77
N GLN A 86 -1.40 -15.07 -6.17
CA GLN A 86 -1.28 -16.48 -5.85
C GLN A 86 -2.28 -16.93 -4.76
N GLU A 87 -2.54 -16.08 -3.76
CA GLU A 87 -3.56 -16.31 -2.74
C GLU A 87 -4.97 -16.41 -3.33
N VAL A 88 -5.32 -15.51 -4.26
CA VAL A 88 -6.62 -15.54 -4.97
C VAL A 88 -6.79 -16.82 -5.80
N MET A 89 -5.71 -17.36 -6.37
CA MET A 89 -5.73 -18.65 -7.06
C MET A 89 -5.92 -19.83 -6.09
N ASN A 90 -5.25 -19.82 -4.94
CA ASN A 90 -5.35 -20.88 -3.94
C ASN A 90 -6.71 -20.92 -3.22
N MET A 91 -7.46 -19.82 -3.19
CA MET A 91 -8.83 -19.82 -2.65
C MET A 91 -9.87 -20.50 -3.55
N GLN A 92 -9.55 -20.75 -4.83
CA GLN A 92 -10.52 -21.29 -5.81
C GLN A 92 -10.37 -22.79 -6.07
N VAL A 93 -9.42 -23.48 -5.43
CA VAL A 93 -9.22 -24.94 -5.56
C VAL A 93 -9.83 -25.72 -4.40
#